data_AF-A0A7J7KZQ8-F1
#
_entry.id   AF-A0A7J7KZQ8-F1
#
_cell.length_a   1.000
_cell.length_b   1.000
_cell.length_c   1.000
_cell.angle_alpha   90.00
_cell.angle_beta   90.00
_cell.angle_gamma   90.00
#
_symmetry.space_group_name_H-M   'P 1'
#
loop_
_entity.id
_entity.type
_entity.pdbx_description
1 polymer ?
#
loop_
_entity_poly.entity_id
_entity_poly.type
_entity_poly.pdbx_seq_one_letter_code
_entity_poly.pdbx_strand_id
1 'polypeptide(L)'
;MGKEVSESCVDSMIIEMVSAYSNRFYANKAELAARRIEAIGYQVGLQLSERYTMERPRFSDHLEAIKFICKDFWSELFKKQIDNLKTNHKGTFVLQDKRFRWLTRMSIEPTPANADLSQDPSVSAVENKATQSASMHLYFPCGIIRGALSNLGIPCAVSADISEFPACKLLDTKPL
;
A
#
# COMPACT_ATOMS: atom_id res chain seq x y z
N MET A 1 10.65 25.85 -11.07
CA MET A 1 10.66 25.60 -9.61
C MET A 1 9.37 24.86 -9.28
N GLY A 2 9.46 23.60 -8.82
CA GLY A 2 8.28 22.83 -8.43
C GLY A 2 7.61 23.43 -7.19
N LYS A 3 6.30 23.24 -7.03
CA LYS A 3 5.63 23.58 -5.76
C LYS A 3 6.02 22.51 -4.73
N GLU A 4 6.48 22.93 -3.56
CA GLU A 4 6.81 22.04 -2.45
C GLU A 4 5.66 22.02 -1.44
N VAL A 5 5.38 20.84 -0.89
CA VAL A 5 4.37 20.63 0.16
C VAL A 5 5.01 19.79 1.25
N SER A 6 4.70 20.09 2.52
CA SER A 6 5.18 19.29 3.65
C SER A 6 4.68 17.86 3.56
N GLU A 7 5.57 16.89 3.84
CA GLU A 7 5.21 15.47 3.90
C GLU A 7 4.07 15.21 4.90
N SER A 8 4.06 15.95 6.02
CA SER A 8 3.00 15.84 7.03
C SER A 8 1.60 16.15 6.49
N CYS A 9 1.47 17.01 5.47
CA CYS A 9 0.17 17.30 4.87
C CYS A 9 -0.41 16.08 4.17
N VAL A 10 0.44 15.30 3.47
CA VAL A 10 0.04 14.07 2.79
C VAL A 10 -0.32 13.00 3.83
N ASP A 11 0.50 12.85 4.87
CA ASP A 11 0.23 11.90 5.95
C ASP A 11 -1.12 12.18 6.63
N SER A 12 -1.37 13.44 7.02
CA SER A 12 -2.63 13.84 7.65
C SER A 12 -3.83 13.65 6.72
N MET A 13 -3.67 13.94 5.43
CA MET A 13 -4.72 13.71 4.43
C MET A 13 -5.07 12.22 4.33
N ILE A 14 -4.07 11.33 4.29
CA ILE A 14 -4.30 9.88 4.20
C ILE A 14 -4.96 9.35 5.47
N ILE A 15 -4.48 9.77 6.64
CA ILE A 15 -5.06 9.39 7.94
C ILE A 15 -6.53 9.81 8.01
N GLU A 16 -6.83 11.07 7.66
CA GLU A 16 -8.20 11.58 7.71
C GLU A 16 -9.09 10.92 6.66
N MET A 17 -8.58 10.63 5.46
CA MET A 17 -9.31 9.87 4.45
C MET A 17 -9.70 8.49 4.97
N VAL A 18 -8.75 7.74 5.55
CA VAL A 18 -9.04 6.41 6.10
C VAL A 18 -10.04 6.49 7.25
N SER A 19 -9.87 7.47 8.16
CA SER A 19 -10.81 7.72 9.25
C SER A 19 -12.21 8.05 8.76
N ALA A 20 -12.36 8.98 7.81
CA ALA A 20 -13.65 9.39 7.27
C ALA A 20 -14.37 8.23 6.57
N TYR A 21 -13.66 7.43 5.77
CA TYR A 21 -14.27 6.27 5.11
C TYR A 21 -14.64 5.17 6.09
N SER A 22 -13.79 4.89 7.08
CA SER A 22 -14.02 3.80 8.04
C SER A 22 -15.08 4.13 9.10
N ASN A 23 -15.08 5.37 9.59
CA ASN A 23 -15.87 5.76 10.77
C ASN A 23 -17.11 6.58 10.41
N ARG A 24 -17.12 7.30 9.28
CA ARG A 24 -18.20 8.24 8.94
C ARG A 24 -19.03 7.76 7.75
N PHE A 25 -18.40 7.52 6.60
CA PHE A 25 -19.15 7.17 5.37
C PHE A 25 -19.62 5.72 5.33
N TYR A 26 -18.81 4.80 5.83
CA TYR A 26 -19.08 3.36 5.80
C TYR A 26 -18.90 2.74 7.18
N ALA A 27 -19.40 3.43 8.22
CA ALA A 27 -19.47 2.89 9.57
C ALA A 27 -20.09 1.48 9.54
N ASN A 28 -19.38 0.50 10.10
CA ASN A 28 -19.74 -0.93 10.12
C ASN A 28 -19.67 -1.68 8.78
N LYS A 29 -19.14 -1.07 7.70
CA LYS A 29 -18.96 -1.70 6.39
C LYS A 29 -17.49 -1.64 5.96
N ALA A 30 -16.60 -2.25 6.75
CA ALA A 30 -15.15 -2.20 6.58
C ALA A 30 -14.69 -2.61 5.17
N GLU A 31 -15.27 -3.68 4.60
CA GLU A 31 -14.90 -4.14 3.26
C GLU A 31 -15.26 -3.11 2.17
N LEU A 32 -16.40 -2.42 2.30
CA LEU A 32 -16.80 -1.38 1.36
C LEU A 32 -15.90 -0.14 1.51
N ALA A 33 -15.57 0.24 2.74
CA ALA A 33 -14.60 1.31 3.01
C ALA A 33 -13.25 0.99 2.36
N ALA A 34 -12.74 -0.22 2.56
CA ALA A 34 -11.48 -0.70 1.98
C ALA A 34 -11.47 -0.61 0.45
N ARG A 35 -12.52 -1.12 -0.22
CA ARG A 35 -12.66 -1.04 -1.68
C ARG A 35 -12.70 0.40 -2.19
N ARG A 36 -13.31 1.32 -1.44
CA ARG A 36 -13.38 2.74 -1.83
C ARG A 36 -12.03 3.44 -1.67
N ILE A 37 -11.33 3.20 -0.56
CA ILE A 37 -9.98 3.73 -0.32
C ILE A 37 -9.02 3.21 -1.39
N GLU A 38 -9.09 1.92 -1.71
CA GLU A 38 -8.31 1.30 -2.78
C GLU A 38 -8.62 1.94 -4.14
N ALA A 39 -9.89 2.15 -4.47
CA ALA A 39 -10.27 2.77 -5.74
C ALA A 39 -9.74 4.21 -5.90
N ILE A 40 -9.66 4.99 -4.81
CA ILE A 40 -9.01 6.30 -4.82
C ILE A 40 -7.52 6.14 -5.13
N GLY A 41 -6.84 5.22 -4.44
CA GLY A 41 -5.44 4.89 -4.70
C GLY A 41 -5.21 4.49 -6.15
N TYR A 42 -6.10 3.66 -6.72
CA TYR A 42 -6.04 3.23 -8.10
C TYR A 42 -6.06 4.39 -9.10
N GLN A 43 -6.95 5.36 -8.93
CA GLN A 43 -7.01 6.54 -9.80
C GLN A 43 -5.76 7.43 -9.67
N VAL A 44 -5.19 7.52 -8.46
CA VAL A 44 -3.92 8.22 -8.24
C VAL A 44 -2.76 7.49 -8.92
N GLY A 45 -2.70 6.15 -8.78
CA GLY A 45 -1.69 5.31 -9.39
C GLY A 45 -1.66 5.39 -10.92
N LEU A 46 -2.85 5.36 -11.55
CA LEU A 46 -3.00 5.56 -13.00
C LEU A 46 -2.33 6.87 -13.43
N GLN A 47 -2.80 8.01 -12.89
CA GLN A 47 -2.32 9.34 -13.28
C GLN A 47 -0.83 9.57 -12.99
N LEU A 48 -0.33 9.08 -11.84
CA LEU A 48 1.08 9.20 -11.50
C LEU A 48 1.95 8.39 -12.46
N SER A 49 1.51 7.19 -12.83
CA SER A 49 2.28 6.36 -13.75
C SER A 49 2.37 7.00 -15.14
N GLU A 50 1.27 7.57 -15.67
CA GLU A 50 1.29 8.33 -16.93
C GLU A 50 2.31 9.47 -16.88
N ARG A 51 2.27 10.26 -15.79
CA ARG A 51 3.20 11.37 -15.58
C ARG A 51 4.65 10.92 -15.53
N TYR A 52 4.94 9.85 -14.80
CA TYR A 52 6.31 9.37 -14.62
C TYR A 52 6.84 8.58 -15.81
N THR A 53 5.99 8.08 -16.70
CA THR A 53 6.44 7.36 -17.91
C THR A 53 6.43 8.20 -19.17
N MET A 54 5.97 9.45 -19.11
CA MET A 54 5.82 10.35 -20.26
C MET A 54 7.07 10.43 -21.17
N GLU A 55 8.26 10.50 -20.59
CA GLU A 55 9.53 10.58 -21.34
C GLU A 55 10.31 9.27 -21.39
N ARG A 56 9.70 8.16 -20.92
CA ARG A 56 10.34 6.85 -20.89
C ARG A 56 10.00 6.04 -22.15
N PRO A 57 10.96 5.26 -22.68
CA PRO A 57 10.64 4.22 -23.66
C PRO A 57 9.58 3.26 -23.11
N ARG A 58 8.81 2.63 -24.02
CA ARG A 58 7.84 1.61 -23.62
C ARG A 58 8.57 0.44 -22.94
N PHE A 59 7.94 -0.11 -21.91
CA PHE A 59 8.43 -1.31 -21.23
C PHE A 59 8.39 -2.51 -22.18
N SER A 60 9.48 -3.27 -22.22
CA SER A 60 9.63 -4.43 -23.10
C SER A 60 8.95 -5.67 -22.52
N ASP A 61 8.89 -5.77 -21.18
CA ASP A 61 8.27 -6.88 -20.47
C ASP A 61 7.73 -6.47 -19.08
N HIS A 62 7.03 -7.40 -18.43
CA HIS A 62 6.46 -7.18 -17.09
C HIS A 62 7.54 -6.94 -16.01
N LEU A 63 8.72 -7.56 -16.15
CA LEU A 63 9.78 -7.45 -15.16
C LEU A 63 10.39 -6.04 -15.18
N GLU A 64 10.54 -5.41 -16.34
CA GLU A 64 10.97 -4.02 -16.48
C GLU A 64 9.98 -3.06 -15.81
N ALA A 65 8.68 -3.24 -16.06
CA ALA A 65 7.64 -2.44 -15.41
C ALA A 65 7.67 -2.60 -13.88
N ILE A 66 7.86 -3.82 -13.37
CA ILE A 66 7.96 -4.08 -11.92
C ILE A 66 9.24 -3.46 -11.33
N LYS A 67 10.37 -3.50 -12.05
CA LYS A 67 11.60 -2.82 -11.64
C LYS A 67 11.38 -1.31 -11.56
N PHE A 68 10.68 -0.73 -12.54
CA PHE A 68 10.27 0.68 -12.50
C PHE A 68 9.41 1.00 -11.28
N ILE A 69 8.42 0.16 -10.96
CA ILE A 69 7.61 0.32 -9.74
C ILE A 69 8.50 0.31 -8.49
N CYS A 70 9.41 -0.66 -8.37
CA CYS A 70 10.26 -0.84 -7.20
C CYS A 70 11.31 0.26 -7.01
N LYS A 71 11.78 0.85 -8.11
CA LYS A 71 12.88 1.82 -8.10
C LYS A 71 12.39 3.23 -8.27
N ASP A 72 11.99 3.59 -9.48
CA ASP A 72 11.67 4.96 -9.85
C ASP A 72 10.36 5.44 -9.23
N PHE A 73 9.28 4.67 -9.43
CA PHE A 73 7.95 5.06 -8.95
C PHE A 73 7.90 5.14 -7.42
N TRP A 74 8.47 4.14 -6.72
CA TRP A 74 8.57 4.16 -5.26
C TRP A 74 9.44 5.31 -4.75
N SER A 75 10.55 5.61 -5.46
CA SER A 75 11.42 6.73 -5.09
C SER A 75 10.73 8.08 -5.24
N GLU A 76 9.87 8.25 -6.24
CA GLU A 76 9.10 9.49 -6.37
C GLU A 76 8.14 9.71 -5.20
N LEU A 77 7.46 8.65 -4.76
CA LEU A 77 6.48 8.69 -3.68
C LEU A 77 7.10 8.77 -2.27
N PHE A 78 8.12 7.95 -2.00
CA PHE A 78 8.64 7.72 -0.65
C PHE A 78 10.09 8.15 -0.45
N LYS A 79 10.72 8.71 -1.50
CA LYS A 79 12.13 9.11 -1.52
C LYS A 79 13.07 7.94 -1.15
N LYS A 80 12.66 6.71 -1.50
CA LYS A 80 13.42 5.47 -1.36
C LYS A 80 12.93 4.39 -2.31
N GLN A 81 13.72 3.35 -2.52
CA GLN A 81 13.33 2.16 -3.28
C GLN A 81 12.69 1.09 -2.38
N ILE A 82 12.00 0.13 -2.99
CA ILE A 82 11.55 -1.09 -2.32
C ILE A 82 12.76 -1.89 -1.82
N ASP A 83 12.71 -2.37 -0.58
CA ASP A 83 13.84 -3.03 0.08
C ASP A 83 14.10 -4.43 -0.49
N ASN A 84 13.04 -5.15 -0.89
CA ASN A 84 13.17 -6.48 -1.45
C ASN A 84 12.08 -6.80 -2.48
N LEU A 85 12.48 -7.44 -3.59
CA LEU A 85 11.58 -7.96 -4.61
C LEU A 85 11.76 -9.47 -4.70
N LYS A 86 10.71 -10.23 -4.39
CA LYS A 86 10.66 -11.68 -4.59
C LYS A 86 9.70 -12.01 -5.73
N THR A 87 9.99 -13.06 -6.49
CA THR A 87 9.08 -13.59 -7.51
C THR A 87 9.08 -15.11 -7.49
N ASN A 88 7.96 -15.71 -7.87
CA ASN A 88 7.87 -17.15 -8.12
C ASN A 88 8.12 -17.50 -9.59
N HIS A 89 8.52 -16.53 -10.44
CA HIS A 89 8.66 -16.68 -11.89
C HIS A 89 7.40 -17.16 -12.64
N LYS A 90 6.25 -17.17 -11.95
CA LYS A 90 4.94 -17.58 -12.47
C LYS A 90 3.92 -16.43 -12.37
N GLY A 91 4.39 -15.19 -12.46
CA GLY A 91 3.52 -14.00 -12.42
C GLY A 91 3.12 -13.51 -11.03
N THR A 92 3.72 -14.02 -9.96
CA THR A 92 3.54 -13.46 -8.59
C THR A 92 4.79 -12.71 -8.16
N PHE A 93 4.60 -11.52 -7.61
CA PHE A 93 5.66 -10.66 -7.12
C PHE A 93 5.36 -10.18 -5.70
N VAL A 94 6.39 -10.10 -4.87
CA VAL A 94 6.27 -9.62 -3.49
C VAL A 94 7.23 -8.47 -3.32
N LEU A 95 6.68 -7.30 -3.05
CA LEU A 95 7.41 -6.06 -2.82
C LEU A 95 7.43 -5.83 -1.30
N GLN A 96 8.60 -5.85 -0.69
CA GLN A 96 8.74 -5.66 0.74
C GLN A 96 9.33 -4.29 1.04
N ASP A 97 8.61 -3.52 1.85
CA ASP A 97 9.08 -2.26 2.39
C ASP A 97 9.21 -2.40 3.92
N LYS A 98 10.45 -2.46 4.42
CA LYS A 98 10.73 -2.69 5.85
C LYS A 98 10.39 -1.50 6.72
N ARG A 99 10.27 -0.30 6.14
CA ARG A 99 10.06 0.97 6.85
C ARG A 99 9.05 1.80 6.09
N PHE A 100 7.84 1.26 5.96
CA PHE A 100 6.80 1.91 5.18
C PHE A 100 6.35 3.18 5.90
N ARG A 101 6.73 4.33 5.34
CA ARG A 101 6.73 5.62 6.02
C ARG A 101 5.34 6.05 6.49
N TRP A 102 4.31 5.75 5.70
CA TRP A 102 2.92 6.07 6.03
C TRP A 102 2.38 5.27 7.23
N LEU A 103 2.91 4.09 7.52
CA LEU A 103 2.55 3.32 8.73
C LEU A 103 3.46 3.63 9.92
N THR A 104 4.67 4.13 9.69
CA THR A 104 5.68 4.35 10.77
C THR A 104 5.23 5.42 11.78
N ARG A 105 4.35 6.34 11.35
CA ARG A 105 3.82 7.42 12.19
C ARG A 105 2.50 7.05 12.89
N MET A 106 1.95 5.89 12.57
CA MET A 106 0.86 5.32 13.34
C MET A 106 1.50 4.60 14.51
N SER A 107 1.14 4.98 15.73
CA SER A 107 1.59 4.27 16.94
C SER A 107 0.92 2.90 16.95
N ILE A 108 1.44 1.97 16.14
CA ILE A 108 1.15 0.56 16.20
C ILE A 108 2.18 0.03 17.19
N GLU A 109 1.80 -0.13 18.47
CA GLU A 109 2.67 -0.84 19.42
C GLU A 109 2.84 -2.27 18.90
N PRO A 110 4.05 -2.71 18.52
CA PRO A 110 4.29 -4.09 18.19
C PRO A 110 4.50 -4.83 19.52
N THR A 111 3.58 -5.71 19.92
CA THR A 111 3.86 -6.60 21.05
C THR A 111 4.93 -7.61 20.63
N PRO A 112 6.06 -7.72 21.34
CA PRO A 112 7.03 -8.78 21.09
C PRO A 112 6.37 -10.13 21.35
N ALA A 113 6.65 -11.11 20.49
CA ALA A 113 6.02 -12.44 20.44
C ALA A 113 6.14 -13.31 21.71
N ASN A 114 6.68 -12.78 22.83
CA ASN A 114 7.02 -13.53 24.03
C ASN A 114 6.67 -12.79 25.34
N ALA A 115 5.54 -12.08 25.42
CA ALA A 115 5.02 -11.58 26.70
C ALA A 115 3.92 -12.50 27.23
N ASP A 116 4.17 -13.01 28.43
CA ASP A 116 3.42 -14.03 29.15
C ASP A 116 1.91 -13.78 29.28
N LEU A 117 1.21 -14.89 29.44
CA LEU A 117 -0.24 -15.04 29.54
C LEU A 117 -0.88 -14.15 30.63
N SER A 118 -1.43 -13.00 30.24
CA SER A 118 -2.61 -12.44 30.91
C SER A 118 -3.76 -12.37 29.90
N GLN A 119 -4.60 -13.42 29.90
CA GLN A 119 -5.84 -13.50 29.14
C GLN A 119 -6.86 -12.50 29.69
N ASP A 120 -6.76 -11.24 29.29
CA ASP A 120 -7.86 -10.28 29.43
C ASP A 120 -8.58 -10.15 28.07
N PRO A 121 -9.84 -10.60 27.94
CA PRO A 121 -10.59 -10.54 26.68
C PRO A 121 -10.85 -9.11 26.19
N SER A 122 -10.64 -8.09 27.02
CA SER A 122 -10.70 -6.69 26.61
C SER A 122 -9.49 -6.24 25.78
N VAL A 123 -8.30 -6.83 26.00
CA VAL A 123 -7.05 -6.46 25.33
C VAL A 123 -6.99 -7.04 23.92
N SER A 124 -7.42 -8.29 23.72
CA SER A 124 -7.47 -8.93 22.40
C SER A 124 -8.49 -8.28 21.44
N ALA A 125 -9.58 -7.71 21.96
CA ALA A 125 -10.54 -6.95 21.16
C ALA A 125 -9.97 -5.59 20.68
N VAL A 126 -9.14 -4.95 21.51
CA VAL A 126 -8.44 -3.69 21.17
C VAL A 126 -7.31 -3.96 20.17
N GLU A 127 -6.54 -5.04 20.33
CA GLU A 127 -5.48 -5.47 19.41
C GLU A 127 -6.01 -5.83 18.01
N ASN A 128 -7.11 -6.58 17.94
CA ASN A 128 -7.78 -6.90 16.68
C ASN A 128 -8.25 -5.63 15.96
N LYS A 129 -8.75 -4.65 16.71
CA LYS A 129 -9.22 -3.37 16.16
C LYS A 129 -8.07 -2.46 15.72
N ALA A 130 -6.95 -2.45 16.44
CA ALA A 130 -5.75 -1.71 16.07
C ALA A 130 -5.10 -2.27 14.80
N THR A 131 -4.97 -3.60 14.72
CA THR A 131 -4.45 -4.30 13.53
C THR A 131 -5.37 -4.11 12.33
N GLN A 132 -6.69 -4.19 12.54
CA GLN A 132 -7.68 -3.93 11.50
C GLN A 132 -7.66 -2.46 11.05
N SER A 133 -7.44 -1.50 11.96
CA SER A 133 -7.31 -0.09 11.59
C SER A 133 -6.01 0.19 10.83
N ALA A 134 -4.91 -0.45 11.22
CA ALA A 134 -3.64 -0.36 10.51
C ALA A 134 -3.73 -0.94 9.09
N SER A 135 -4.42 -2.08 8.92
CA SER A 135 -4.61 -2.69 7.59
C SER A 135 -5.47 -1.84 6.67
N MET A 136 -6.39 -1.02 7.20
CA MET A 136 -7.17 -0.07 6.39
C MET A 136 -6.29 0.96 5.66
N HIS A 137 -5.17 1.34 6.26
CA HIS A 137 -4.22 2.28 5.66
C HIS A 137 -3.39 1.69 4.53
N LEU A 138 -3.40 0.36 4.35
CA LEU A 138 -2.72 -0.31 3.26
C LEU A 138 -3.53 -0.35 1.95
N TYR A 139 -4.85 -0.16 2.01
CA TYR A 139 -5.67 -0.20 0.79
C TYR A 139 -5.34 0.92 -0.18
N PHE A 140 -5.01 2.11 0.33
CA PHE A 140 -4.62 3.25 -0.51
C PHE A 140 -3.32 2.97 -1.30
N PRO A 141 -2.18 2.61 -0.67
CA PRO A 141 -0.96 2.26 -1.40
C PRO A 141 -1.12 1.02 -2.30
N CYS A 142 -1.92 0.01 -1.89
CA CYS A 142 -2.26 -1.11 -2.77
C CYS A 142 -2.95 -0.62 -4.05
N GLY A 143 -3.91 0.29 -3.92
CA GLY A 143 -4.57 0.92 -5.04
C GLY A 143 -3.59 1.67 -5.94
N ILE A 144 -2.69 2.46 -5.37
CA ILE A 144 -1.67 3.19 -6.14
C ILE A 144 -0.83 2.22 -6.99
N ILE A 145 -0.33 1.13 -6.40
CA ILE A 145 0.47 0.13 -7.12
C ILE A 145 -0.37 -0.53 -8.22
N ARG A 146 -1.62 -0.92 -7.91
CA ARG A 146 -2.51 -1.56 -8.88
C ARG A 146 -2.85 -0.63 -10.06
N GLY A 147 -3.13 0.63 -9.77
CA GLY A 147 -3.40 1.65 -10.77
C GLY A 147 -2.21 1.88 -11.68
N ALA A 148 -1.03 2.03 -11.09
CA ALA A 148 0.21 2.20 -11.85
C ALA A 148 0.45 1.00 -12.78
N LEU A 149 0.41 -0.23 -12.25
CA LEU A 149 0.63 -1.44 -13.06
C LEU A 149 -0.43 -1.63 -14.14
N SER A 150 -1.70 -1.31 -13.88
CA SER A 150 -2.74 -1.36 -14.89
C SER A 150 -2.47 -0.40 -16.05
N ASN A 151 -1.94 0.80 -15.78
CA ASN A 151 -1.55 1.73 -16.84
C ASN A 151 -0.35 1.23 -17.65
N LEU A 152 0.54 0.47 -17.02
CA LEU A 152 1.68 -0.18 -17.68
C LEU A 152 1.28 -1.43 -18.47
N GLY A 153 -0.01 -1.74 -18.58
CA GLY A 153 -0.53 -2.90 -19.30
C GLY A 153 -0.47 -4.21 -18.50
N ILE A 154 -0.31 -4.13 -17.17
CA ILE A 154 -0.20 -5.28 -16.27
C ILE A 154 -1.40 -5.31 -15.31
N PRO A 155 -2.58 -5.79 -15.77
CA PRO A 155 -3.70 -6.00 -14.86
C PRO A 155 -3.32 -7.06 -13.82
N CYS A 156 -3.49 -6.72 -12.54
CA CYS A 156 -3.15 -7.59 -11.42
C CYS A 156 -4.02 -7.29 -10.20
N ALA A 157 -4.09 -8.25 -9.28
CA ALA A 157 -4.59 -7.99 -7.94
C ALA A 157 -3.42 -7.58 -7.02
N VAL A 158 -3.68 -6.68 -6.08
CA VAL A 158 -2.68 -6.22 -5.11
C VAL A 158 -3.25 -6.39 -3.72
N SER A 159 -2.47 -7.00 -2.85
CA SER A 159 -2.78 -7.20 -1.44
C SER A 159 -1.58 -6.77 -0.61
N ALA A 160 -1.79 -6.47 0.66
CA ALA A 160 -0.70 -6.15 1.58
C ALA A 160 -1.02 -6.70 2.96
N ASP A 161 0.04 -7.03 3.69
CA ASP A 161 -0.02 -7.58 5.03
C ASP A 161 1.06 -6.92 5.91
N ILE A 162 0.80 -6.87 7.21
CA ILE A 162 1.64 -6.30 8.27
C ILE A 162 2.33 -7.40 9.09
N SER A 163 1.93 -8.66 8.92
CA SER A 163 2.27 -9.83 9.76
C SER A 163 3.77 -10.00 10.06
N GLU A 164 4.67 -9.60 9.18
CA GLU A 164 6.09 -9.36 9.49
C GLU A 164 6.61 -8.22 8.59
N PHE A 165 6.45 -6.98 9.06
CA PHE A 165 6.75 -5.75 8.31
C PHE A 165 5.80 -5.52 7.11
N PRO A 166 5.62 -4.27 6.66
CA PRO A 166 4.73 -3.96 5.53
C PRO A 166 5.20 -4.65 4.24
N ALA A 167 4.58 -5.78 3.93
CA ALA A 167 4.82 -6.52 2.69
C ALA A 167 3.63 -6.31 1.77
N CYS A 168 3.83 -5.61 0.66
CA CYS A 168 2.86 -5.53 -0.42
C CYS A 168 3.03 -6.77 -1.31
N LYS A 169 2.07 -7.69 -1.24
CA LYS A 169 2.02 -8.90 -2.06
C LYS A 169 1.17 -8.63 -3.31
N LEU A 170 1.83 -8.54 -4.46
CA LEU A 170 1.15 -8.53 -5.75
C LEU A 170 0.64 -9.95 -6.05
N LEU A 171 -0.67 -10.14 -6.14
CA LEU A 171 -1.29 -11.42 -6.42
C LEU A 171 -1.76 -11.46 -7.88
N ASP A 172 -1.16 -12.40 -8.62
CA ASP A 172 -1.56 -12.89 -9.94
C ASP A 172 -1.69 -11.83 -11.06
N THR A 173 -0.67 -11.76 -11.92
CA THR A 173 -0.80 -11.15 -13.25
C THR A 173 -1.43 -12.17 -14.21
N LYS A 174 -2.75 -12.42 -14.10
CA LYS A 174 -3.45 -13.18 -15.14
C LYS A 174 -4.07 -12.23 -16.16
N PRO A 175 -3.71 -12.32 -17.45
CA PRO A 175 -4.51 -11.68 -18.49
C PRO A 175 -5.90 -12.34 -18.50
N LEU A 176 -6.95 -11.52 -18.57
CA LEU A 176 -8.29 -11.95 -18.95
C LEU A 176 -8.27 -12.52 -20.38
#